data_AF-A0A953B879-F1
#
_entry.id   AF-A0A953B879-F1
#
_cell.length_a   1.000
_cell.length_b   1.000
_cell.length_c   1.000
_cell.angle_alpha   90.00
_cell.angle_beta   90.00
_cell.angle_gamma   90.00
#
_symmetry.space_group_name_H-M   'P 1'
#
loop_
_entity.id
_entity.type
_entity.pdbx_description
1 polymer ?
#
loop_
_entity_poly.entity_id
_entity_poly.type
_entity_poly.pdbx_seq_one_letter_code
_entity_poly.pdbx_strand_id
1 'polypeptide(L)'
;MTAITKTTAAVAVASACLLVMGIPSLWANDPSYSHGGGIHGAGGGHGYGKGMMHSGTGHLIRHLLKHEKDIGLTAEQVTKLKDIQLNLDKARIKAEADIQIAERELKALTESETSDLGAIEAKLRQSEDLQVGLRMTSIKTRRDVMGLLTPEQRAKEKSEHDKVMDQHKGYGSPHGGAMPYGTSPHGVNPHGANPYGTNPHGKNPHEAISPAPPSSMSVQ
;
A
#
# COMPACT_ATOMS: atom_id res chain seq x y z
N MET A 1 -24.54 52.43 -31.28
CA MET A 1 -24.53 51.31 -30.32
C MET A 1 -24.81 50.05 -31.11
N THR A 2 -23.77 49.27 -31.43
CA THR A 2 -23.88 48.10 -32.31
C THR A 2 -23.47 46.89 -31.49
N ALA A 3 -24.44 46.01 -31.20
CA ALA A 3 -24.23 44.84 -30.35
C ALA A 3 -23.51 43.73 -31.14
N ILE A 4 -22.35 43.31 -30.64
CA ILE A 4 -21.57 42.17 -31.16
C ILE A 4 -22.04 40.93 -30.41
N THR A 5 -22.79 40.08 -31.11
CA THR A 5 -23.21 38.76 -30.62
C THR A 5 -21.99 37.83 -30.61
N LYS A 6 -21.54 37.42 -29.42
CA LYS A 6 -20.46 36.43 -29.28
C LYS A 6 -21.04 35.01 -29.28
N THR A 7 -20.76 34.28 -30.35
CA THR A 7 -21.01 32.85 -30.50
C THR A 7 -20.07 32.07 -29.57
N THR A 8 -20.63 31.40 -28.56
CA THR A 8 -19.91 30.41 -27.75
C THR A 8 -19.88 29.08 -28.51
N ALA A 9 -18.73 28.72 -29.06
CA ALA A 9 -18.48 27.36 -29.56
C ALA A 9 -18.18 26.44 -28.35
N ALA A 10 -19.09 25.50 -28.09
CA ALA A 10 -18.85 24.40 -27.16
C ALA A 10 -17.99 23.34 -27.86
N VAL A 11 -16.77 23.11 -27.37
CA VAL A 11 -15.92 22.00 -27.82
C VAL A 11 -16.35 20.75 -27.06
N ALA A 12 -17.16 19.91 -27.70
CA ALA A 12 -17.44 18.56 -27.25
C ALA A 12 -16.28 17.65 -27.64
N VAL A 13 -15.51 17.16 -26.67
CA VAL A 13 -14.52 16.09 -26.89
C VAL A 13 -15.28 14.77 -26.92
N ALA A 14 -15.67 14.33 -28.11
CA ALA A 14 -16.21 13.00 -28.32
C ALA A 14 -15.04 11.98 -28.30
N SER A 15 -14.93 11.23 -27.21
CA SER A 15 -14.01 10.10 -27.11
C SER A 15 -14.62 8.91 -27.85
N ALA A 16 -14.10 8.61 -29.04
CA ALA A 16 -14.51 7.45 -29.82
C ALA A 16 -13.80 6.19 -29.26
N CYS A 17 -14.50 5.44 -28.40
CA CYS A 17 -14.12 4.07 -28.07
C CYS A 17 -14.45 3.16 -29.26
N LEU A 18 -13.43 2.80 -30.04
CA LEU A 18 -13.50 1.67 -30.96
C LEU A 18 -13.46 0.37 -30.15
N LEU A 19 -14.63 -0.27 -30.01
CA LEU A 19 -14.77 -1.64 -29.55
C LEU A 19 -14.25 -2.59 -30.63
N VAL A 20 -13.04 -3.12 -30.45
CA VAL A 20 -12.58 -4.33 -31.15
C VAL A 20 -13.03 -5.54 -30.33
N MET A 21 -14.00 -6.29 -30.87
CA MET A 21 -14.39 -7.61 -30.35
C MET A 21 -13.51 -8.71 -30.98
N GLY A 22 -13.01 -9.62 -30.14
CA GLY A 22 -12.29 -10.86 -30.50
C GLY A 22 -10.98 -10.96 -29.70
N ILE A 23 -10.70 -11.93 -28.84
CA ILE A 23 -11.01 -13.39 -28.80
C ILE A 23 -11.12 -13.79 -27.31
N PRO A 24 -11.98 -14.75 -26.90
CA PRO A 24 -11.91 -15.31 -25.56
C PRO A 24 -10.67 -16.22 -25.44
N SER A 25 -9.58 -15.69 -24.90
CA SER A 25 -8.47 -16.52 -24.42
C SER A 25 -8.94 -17.28 -23.19
N LEU A 26 -9.45 -18.47 -23.48
CA LEU A 26 -9.81 -19.54 -22.57
C LEU A 26 -8.56 -20.07 -21.84
N TRP A 27 -8.12 -19.40 -20.77
CA TRP A 27 -7.25 -20.01 -19.74
C TRP A 27 -7.53 -19.39 -18.38
N ALA A 28 -8.49 -19.96 -17.65
CA ALA A 28 -8.59 -19.78 -16.21
C ALA A 28 -8.98 -21.12 -15.58
N ASN A 29 -8.08 -22.10 -15.69
CA ASN A 29 -8.04 -23.21 -14.75
C ASN A 29 -6.78 -23.02 -13.91
N ASP A 30 -6.94 -22.41 -12.74
CA ASP A 30 -5.88 -22.33 -11.74
C ASP A 30 -6.23 -23.32 -10.62
N PRO A 31 -5.58 -24.49 -10.52
CA PRO A 31 -5.78 -25.39 -9.41
C PRO A 31 -4.91 -24.90 -8.24
N SER A 32 -5.35 -23.83 -7.59
CA SER A 32 -4.73 -23.33 -6.36
C SER A 32 -5.78 -22.86 -5.37
N TYR A 33 -6.78 -23.70 -5.12
CA TYR A 33 -7.47 -23.71 -3.83
C TYR A 33 -6.77 -24.72 -2.93
N SER A 34 -5.62 -24.34 -2.38
CA SER A 34 -5.03 -25.01 -1.23
C SER A 34 -5.32 -24.18 0.02
N HIS A 35 -6.35 -24.59 0.76
CA HIS A 35 -6.44 -24.31 2.18
C HIS A 35 -5.41 -25.17 2.91
N GLY A 36 -4.35 -24.55 3.44
CA GLY A 36 -3.32 -25.24 4.22
C GLY A 36 -2.61 -24.28 5.17
N GLY A 37 -2.56 -24.66 6.44
CA GLY A 37 -2.12 -23.84 7.57
C GLY A 37 -0.69 -23.29 7.50
N GLY A 38 -0.46 -22.27 8.34
CA GLY A 38 0.69 -21.40 8.27
C GLY A 38 2.06 -22.05 8.50
N ILE A 39 3.05 -21.50 7.81
CA ILE A 39 4.45 -21.50 8.21
C ILE A 39 4.98 -20.10 7.86
N HIS A 40 5.38 -19.34 8.88
CA HIS A 40 6.14 -18.10 8.71
C HIS A 40 7.54 -18.47 8.23
N GLY A 41 7.84 -18.16 6.96
CA GLY A 41 9.14 -18.40 6.32
C GLY A 41 9.48 -17.27 5.36
N ALA A 42 10.74 -16.86 5.39
CA ALA A 42 11.32 -15.73 4.68
C ALA A 42 10.91 -15.64 3.19
N GLY A 43 10.38 -14.48 2.80
CA GLY A 43 9.89 -14.20 1.46
C GLY A 43 8.71 -13.24 1.54
N GLY A 44 8.99 -11.99 1.93
CA GLY A 44 7.98 -10.94 2.08
C GLY A 44 7.40 -10.50 0.74
N GLY A 45 6.64 -11.38 0.09
CA GLY A 45 5.68 -11.03 -0.95
C GLY A 45 4.63 -10.13 -0.31
N HIS A 46 4.92 -8.82 -0.28
CA HIS A 46 3.93 -7.79 -0.01
C HIS A 46 2.91 -7.88 -1.13
N GLY A 47 1.89 -8.71 -0.93
CA GLY A 47 0.71 -8.74 -1.78
C GLY A 47 0.16 -7.33 -1.87
N TYR A 48 0.20 -6.79 -3.09
CA TYR A 48 -0.47 -5.58 -3.52
C TYR A 48 -1.89 -5.56 -2.93
N GLY A 49 -2.11 -4.69 -1.95
CA GLY A 49 -3.38 -4.61 -1.20
C GLY A 49 -3.25 -4.52 0.33
N LYS A 50 -2.11 -4.85 0.94
CA LYS A 50 -1.94 -4.79 2.41
C LYS A 50 -1.44 -3.44 2.98
N GLY A 51 -1.08 -2.47 2.14
CA GLY A 51 -0.46 -1.20 2.58
C GLY A 51 -1.31 0.06 2.38
N MET A 52 -2.42 -0.03 1.65
CA MET A 52 -3.24 1.14 1.31
C MET A 52 -4.35 1.36 2.35
N MET A 53 -4.00 2.02 3.45
CA MET A 53 -4.92 2.85 4.25
C MET A 53 -6.11 2.17 4.96
N HIS A 54 -5.99 2.09 6.27
CA HIS A 54 -7.07 2.59 7.13
C HIS A 54 -7.14 4.12 6.94
N SER A 55 -7.87 4.60 5.91
CA SER A 55 -7.89 6.03 5.51
C SER A 55 -8.33 6.92 6.67
N GLY A 56 -7.46 7.86 7.05
CA GLY A 56 -7.72 8.79 8.14
C GLY A 56 -9.05 9.54 8.00
N THR A 57 -9.56 9.73 6.79
CA THR A 57 -10.87 10.36 6.54
C THR A 57 -12.04 9.48 6.98
N GLY A 58 -12.02 8.18 6.68
CA GLY A 58 -13.07 7.26 7.15
C GLY A 58 -13.07 7.14 8.68
N HIS A 59 -11.88 7.12 9.28
CA HIS A 59 -11.71 7.15 10.74
C HIS A 59 -12.24 8.44 11.36
N LEU A 60 -11.95 9.60 10.76
CA LEU A 60 -12.49 10.89 11.19
C LEU A 60 -14.02 10.88 11.23
N ILE A 61 -14.67 10.46 10.14
CA ILE A 61 -16.14 10.45 10.07
C ILE A 61 -16.73 9.52 11.12
N ARG A 62 -16.14 8.32 11.29
CA ARG A 62 -16.57 7.38 12.33
C ARG A 62 -16.38 7.95 13.74
N HIS A 63 -15.29 8.66 13.98
CA HIS A 63 -15.02 9.32 15.26
C HIS A 63 -16.05 10.42 15.56
N LEU A 64 -16.33 11.30 14.58
CA LEU A 64 -17.34 12.33 14.69
C LEU A 64 -18.73 11.76 15.03
N LEU A 65 -19.15 10.72 14.32
CA LEU A 65 -20.44 10.06 14.56
C LEU A 65 -20.50 9.36 15.93
N LYS A 66 -19.39 8.76 16.36
CA LYS A 66 -19.31 8.10 17.67
C LYS A 66 -19.45 9.10 18.82
N HIS A 67 -18.89 10.30 18.67
CA HIS A 67 -18.85 11.36 19.68
C HIS A 67 -19.83 12.50 19.37
N GLU A 68 -20.92 12.22 18.64
CA GLU A 68 -21.85 13.24 18.16
C GLU A 68 -22.43 14.12 19.27
N LYS A 69 -22.71 13.54 20.44
CA LYS A 69 -23.27 14.24 21.61
C LYS A 69 -22.24 15.14 22.28
N ASP A 70 -21.02 14.64 22.47
CA ASP A 70 -19.93 15.36 23.12
C ASP A 70 -19.48 16.56 22.27
N ILE A 71 -19.42 16.36 20.95
CA ILE A 71 -19.09 17.39 19.97
C ILE A 71 -20.27 18.37 19.79
N GLY A 72 -21.50 17.91 20.01
CA GLY A 72 -22.72 18.70 19.85
C GLY A 72 -23.11 18.85 18.38
N LEU A 73 -23.04 17.75 17.62
CA LEU A 73 -23.48 17.69 16.23
C LEU A 73 -25.01 17.81 16.13
N THR A 74 -25.50 18.56 15.16
CA THR A 74 -26.93 18.62 14.86
C THR A 74 -27.39 17.37 14.12
N ALA A 75 -28.69 17.07 14.17
CA ALA A 75 -29.26 15.94 13.43
C ALA A 75 -28.99 16.03 11.91
N GLU A 76 -28.99 17.26 11.36
CA GLU A 76 -28.66 17.50 9.96
C GLU A 76 -27.19 17.18 9.66
N GLN A 77 -26.26 17.60 10.52
CA GLN A 77 -24.83 17.29 10.37
C GLN A 77 -24.59 15.77 10.45
N VAL A 78 -25.21 15.08 11.41
CA VAL A 78 -25.11 13.62 11.55
C VAL A 78 -25.60 12.90 10.29
N THR A 79 -26.72 13.36 9.72
CA THR A 79 -27.27 12.79 8.48
C THR A 79 -26.29 12.96 7.31
N LYS A 80 -25.78 14.18 7.11
CA LYS A 80 -24.78 14.46 6.06
C LYS A 80 -23.50 13.64 6.25
N LEU A 81 -23.03 13.46 7.47
CA LEU A 81 -21.84 12.66 7.77
C LEU A 81 -22.04 11.18 7.42
N LYS A 82 -23.22 10.60 7.68
CA LYS A 82 -23.55 9.23 7.29
C LYS A 82 -23.61 9.06 5.77
N ASP A 83 -24.19 10.02 5.06
CA ASP A 83 -24.23 10.01 3.60
C ASP A 83 -22.82 10.12 2.99
N ILE A 84 -21.99 11.01 3.53
CA ILE A 84 -20.59 11.15 3.13
C ILE A 84 -19.83 9.85 3.40
N GLN A 85 -20.01 9.21 4.55
CA GLN A 85 -19.37 7.93 4.88
C GLN A 85 -19.72 6.86 3.85
N LEU A 86 -21.02 6.68 3.57
CA LEU A 86 -21.48 5.68 2.61
C LEU A 86 -20.94 5.95 1.20
N ASN A 87 -20.93 7.21 0.77
CA ASN A 87 -20.41 7.58 -0.55
C ASN A 87 -18.89 7.42 -0.65
N LEU A 88 -18.15 7.77 0.41
CA LEU A 88 -16.72 7.53 0.48
C LEU A 88 -16.42 6.03 0.40
N ASP A 89 -17.12 5.20 1.17
CA ASP A 89 -16.92 3.75 1.16
C ASP A 89 -17.17 3.15 -0.22
N LYS A 90 -18.28 3.53 -0.88
CA LYS A 90 -18.56 3.11 -2.27
C LYS A 90 -17.46 3.54 -3.24
N ALA A 91 -17.01 4.79 -3.17
CA ALA A 91 -15.97 5.31 -4.04
C ALA A 91 -14.63 4.59 -3.83
N ARG A 92 -14.28 4.30 -2.56
CA ARG A 92 -13.06 3.57 -2.21
C ARG A 92 -13.08 2.14 -2.70
N ILE A 93 -14.16 1.40 -2.46
CA ILE A 93 -14.30 0.00 -2.92
C ILE A 93 -14.08 -0.07 -4.44
N LYS A 94 -14.71 0.83 -5.19
CA LYS A 94 -14.54 0.88 -6.65
C LYS A 94 -13.10 1.20 -7.05
N ALA A 95 -12.53 2.27 -6.50
CA ALA A 95 -11.18 2.69 -6.85
C ALA A 95 -10.12 1.64 -6.46
N GLU A 96 -10.26 1.00 -5.30
CA GLU A 96 -9.36 -0.07 -4.84
C GLU A 96 -9.47 -1.31 -5.73
N ALA A 97 -10.66 -1.62 -6.28
CA ALA A 97 -10.81 -2.67 -7.29
C ALA A 97 -10.15 -2.30 -8.62
N ASP A 98 -10.36 -1.07 -9.10
CA ASP A 98 -9.75 -0.58 -10.35
C ASP A 98 -8.20 -0.56 -10.25
N ILE A 99 -7.66 -0.14 -9.10
CA ILE A 99 -6.21 -0.19 -8.82
C ILE A 99 -5.72 -1.62 -8.85
N GLN A 100 -6.40 -2.55 -8.17
CA GLN A 100 -6.00 -3.96 -8.18
C GLN A 100 -5.99 -4.54 -9.58
N ILE A 101 -6.99 -4.23 -10.42
CA ILE A 101 -7.00 -4.66 -11.82
C ILE A 101 -5.78 -4.12 -12.57
N ALA A 102 -5.53 -2.81 -12.49
CA ALA A 102 -4.40 -2.16 -13.16
C ALA A 102 -3.05 -2.73 -12.70
N GLU A 103 -2.89 -3.00 -11.40
CA GLU A 103 -1.66 -3.58 -10.84
C GLU A 103 -1.46 -5.05 -11.28
N ARG A 104 -2.53 -5.84 -11.42
CA ARG A 104 -2.42 -7.21 -11.96
C ARG A 104 -2.05 -7.23 -13.44
N GLU A 105 -2.64 -6.33 -14.22
CA GLU A 105 -2.30 -6.18 -15.63
C GLU A 105 -0.87 -5.66 -15.83
N LEU A 106 -0.43 -4.70 -14.99
CA LEU A 106 0.97 -4.27 -14.96
C LEU A 106 1.91 -5.43 -14.65
N LYS A 107 1.58 -6.24 -13.63
CA LYS A 107 2.37 -7.40 -13.25
C LYS A 107 2.51 -8.39 -14.42
N ALA A 108 1.41 -8.70 -15.11
CA ALA A 108 1.43 -9.58 -16.28
C ALA A 108 2.33 -9.05 -17.41
N LEU A 109 2.31 -7.73 -17.66
CA LEU A 109 3.22 -7.11 -18.63
C LEU A 109 4.68 -7.27 -18.20
N THR A 110 5.00 -7.05 -16.92
CA THR A 110 6.38 -7.14 -16.43
C THR A 110 6.95 -8.56 -16.34
N GLU A 111 6.10 -9.58 -16.20
CA GLU A 111 6.52 -10.99 -16.19
C GLU A 111 6.78 -11.54 -17.60
N SER A 112 6.29 -10.86 -18.65
CA SER A 112 6.52 -11.22 -20.04
C SER A 112 7.79 -10.54 -20.56
N GLU A 113 8.79 -11.35 -20.92
CA GLU A 113 10.07 -10.89 -21.49
C GLU A 113 9.92 -10.19 -22.86
N THR A 114 8.78 -10.39 -23.53
CA THR A 114 8.48 -9.79 -24.84
C THR A 114 7.68 -8.49 -24.77
N SER A 115 7.26 -8.07 -23.56
CA SER A 115 6.45 -6.87 -23.41
C SER A 115 7.23 -5.61 -23.76
N ASP A 116 6.59 -4.73 -24.51
CA ASP A 116 7.15 -3.41 -24.80
C ASP A 116 7.24 -2.54 -23.53
N LEU A 117 8.36 -1.84 -23.35
CA LEU A 117 8.57 -0.95 -22.20
C LEU A 117 7.57 0.21 -22.16
N GLY A 118 7.13 0.71 -23.32
CA GLY A 118 6.11 1.76 -23.41
C GLY A 118 4.75 1.28 -22.89
N ALA A 119 4.37 0.03 -23.15
CA ALA A 119 3.16 -0.58 -22.59
C ALA A 119 3.23 -0.70 -21.07
N ILE A 120 4.39 -1.12 -20.53
CA ILE A 120 4.64 -1.19 -19.07
C ILE A 120 4.53 0.21 -18.45
N GLU A 121 5.19 1.21 -19.04
CA GLU A 121 5.15 2.60 -18.55
C GLU A 121 3.73 3.16 -18.55
N ALA A 122 2.97 2.96 -19.63
CA ALA A 122 1.59 3.40 -19.72
C ALA A 122 0.72 2.76 -18.62
N LYS A 123 0.89 1.46 -18.37
CA LYS A 123 0.12 0.74 -17.36
C LYS A 123 0.49 1.14 -15.94
N LEU A 124 1.77 1.38 -15.69
CA LEU A 124 2.26 1.93 -14.43
C LEU A 124 1.65 3.30 -14.14
N ARG A 125 1.69 4.22 -15.11
CA ARG A 125 1.07 5.55 -14.97
C ARG A 125 -0.43 5.45 -14.70
N GLN A 126 -1.14 4.56 -15.40
CA GLN A 126 -2.57 4.34 -15.15
C GLN A 126 -2.83 3.92 -13.69
N SER A 127 -2.05 2.98 -13.15
CA SER A 127 -2.19 2.55 -11.76
C SER A 127 -1.95 3.73 -10.78
N GLU A 128 -0.88 4.47 -10.99
CA GLU A 128 -0.53 5.63 -10.14
C GLU A 128 -1.59 6.73 -10.21
N ASP A 129 -2.15 7.02 -11.38
CA ASP A 129 -3.24 7.99 -11.55
C ASP A 129 -4.49 7.58 -10.75
N LEU A 130 -4.83 6.29 -10.73
CA LEU A 130 -5.93 5.77 -9.91
C LEU A 130 -5.63 5.93 -8.40
N GLN A 131 -4.40 5.64 -7.97
CA GLN A 131 -3.97 5.86 -6.58
C GLN A 131 -4.03 7.35 -6.18
N VAL A 132 -3.57 8.25 -7.06
CA VAL A 132 -3.67 9.70 -6.88
C VAL A 132 -5.13 10.13 -6.77
N GLY A 133 -6.00 9.63 -7.64
CA GLY A 133 -7.44 9.89 -7.61
C GLY A 133 -8.09 9.48 -6.29
N LEU A 134 -7.75 8.29 -5.78
CA LEU A 134 -8.23 7.79 -4.49
C LEU A 134 -7.75 8.65 -3.30
N ARG A 135 -6.47 9.02 -3.27
CA ARG A 135 -5.91 9.91 -2.23
C ARG A 135 -6.55 11.29 -2.27
N MET A 136 -6.74 11.85 -3.47
CA MET A 136 -7.38 13.15 -3.66
C MET A 136 -8.85 13.12 -3.21
N THR A 137 -9.57 12.03 -3.51
CA THR A 137 -10.94 11.81 -3.02
C THR A 137 -10.97 11.88 -1.49
N SER A 138 -10.07 11.15 -0.81
CA SER A 138 -9.98 11.18 0.66
C SER A 138 -9.68 12.59 1.21
N ILE A 139 -8.81 13.36 0.55
CA ILE A 139 -8.46 14.74 0.94
C ILE A 139 -9.67 15.68 0.79
N LYS A 140 -10.36 15.61 -0.35
CA LYS A 140 -11.56 16.42 -0.62
C LYS A 140 -12.66 16.12 0.39
N THR A 141 -12.97 14.84 0.58
CA THR A 141 -13.97 14.42 1.58
C THR A 141 -13.61 14.89 2.99
N ARG A 142 -12.33 14.85 3.38
CA ARG A 142 -11.91 15.37 4.68
C ARG A 142 -12.20 16.87 4.82
N ARG A 143 -11.93 17.66 3.77
CA ARG A 143 -12.24 19.09 3.76
C ARG A 143 -13.74 19.35 3.85
N ASP A 144 -14.54 18.60 3.11
CA ASP A 144 -16.01 18.72 3.13
C ASP A 144 -16.55 18.40 4.53
N VAL A 145 -16.11 17.29 5.13
CA VAL A 145 -16.47 16.89 6.50
C VAL A 145 -16.12 17.97 7.51
N MET A 146 -14.89 18.49 7.48
CA MET A 146 -14.49 19.57 8.39
C MET A 146 -15.27 20.87 8.12
N GLY A 147 -15.65 21.12 6.86
CA GLY A 147 -16.48 22.25 6.44
C GLY A 147 -17.89 22.21 7.01
N LEU A 148 -18.42 21.03 7.35
CA LEU A 148 -19.74 20.89 7.99
C LEU A 148 -19.76 21.34 9.46
N LEU A 149 -18.59 21.39 10.12
CA LEU A 149 -18.48 21.68 11.55
C LEU A 149 -18.31 23.17 11.82
N THR A 150 -18.90 23.66 12.91
CA THR A 150 -18.60 25.01 13.43
C THR A 150 -17.19 25.05 14.05
N PRO A 151 -16.57 26.22 14.21
CA PRO A 151 -15.29 26.35 14.91
C PRO A 151 -15.27 25.69 16.29
N GLU A 152 -16.35 25.83 17.05
CA GLU A 152 -16.51 25.24 18.39
C GLU A 152 -16.55 23.71 18.32
N GLN A 153 -17.28 23.15 17.35
CA GLN A 153 -17.35 21.71 17.13
C GLN A 153 -16.00 21.13 16.70
N ARG A 154 -15.22 21.86 15.87
CA ARG A 154 -13.85 21.43 15.51
C ARG A 154 -12.91 21.41 16.73
N ALA A 155 -13.02 22.40 17.62
CA ALA A 155 -12.23 22.41 18.85
C ALA A 155 -12.57 21.22 19.75
N LYS A 156 -13.87 20.87 19.86
CA LYS A 156 -14.33 19.69 20.59
C LYS A 156 -13.89 18.39 19.95
N GLU A 157 -14.00 18.26 18.63
CA GLU A 157 -13.50 17.10 17.88
C GLU A 157 -12.01 16.85 18.16
N LYS A 158 -11.20 17.91 18.11
CA LYS A 158 -9.77 17.81 18.44
C LYS A 158 -9.56 17.31 19.87
N SER A 159 -10.31 17.83 20.84
CA SER A 159 -10.20 17.40 22.24
C SER A 159 -10.59 15.93 22.42
N GLU A 160 -11.67 15.47 21.78
CA GLU A 160 -12.08 14.06 21.84
C GLU A 160 -11.05 13.15 21.16
N HIS A 161 -10.51 13.57 20.02
CA HIS A 161 -9.46 12.83 19.33
C HIS A 161 -8.20 12.69 20.20
N ASP A 162 -7.76 13.77 20.85
CA ASP A 162 -6.57 13.77 21.71
C ASP A 162 -6.74 12.81 22.91
N LYS A 163 -7.93 12.76 23.52
CA LYS A 163 -8.25 11.78 24.58
C LYS A 163 -8.11 10.34 24.10
N VAL A 164 -8.62 10.04 22.91
CA VAL A 164 -8.50 8.71 22.31
C VAL A 164 -7.02 8.36 22.09
N MET A 165 -6.22 9.30 21.57
CA MET A 165 -4.79 9.06 21.35
C MET A 165 -4.03 8.83 22.66
N ASP A 166 -4.34 9.56 23.72
CA ASP A 166 -3.69 9.39 25.02
C ASP A 166 -4.09 8.09 25.72
N GLN A 167 -5.33 7.63 25.56
CA GLN A 167 -5.76 6.31 26.05
C GLN A 167 -5.01 5.16 25.37
N HIS A 168 -4.67 5.31 24.09
CA HIS A 168 -3.89 4.29 23.36
C HIS A 168 -2.40 4.31 23.69
N LYS A 169 -1.85 5.44 24.18
CA LYS A 169 -0.46 5.50 24.69
C LYS A 169 -0.27 4.70 25.98
N GLY A 170 -1.34 4.46 26.75
CA GLY A 170 -1.27 3.69 28.01
C GLY A 170 -1.26 2.16 27.86
N TYR A 171 -1.62 1.63 26.68
CA TYR A 171 -1.66 0.18 26.40
C TYR A 171 -0.59 -0.28 25.39
N GLY A 172 0.19 0.65 24.84
CA GLY A 172 1.40 0.36 24.09
C GLY A 172 2.56 0.12 25.04
N SER A 173 2.66 -1.09 25.60
CA SER A 173 3.93 -1.56 26.18
C SER A 173 5.04 -1.31 25.16
N PRO A 174 6.16 -0.65 25.51
CA PRO A 174 7.22 -0.35 24.55
C PRO A 174 7.95 -1.63 24.18
N HIS A 175 7.44 -2.37 23.18
CA HIS A 175 8.27 -3.27 22.37
C HIS A 175 9.17 -2.45 21.42
N GLY A 176 9.98 -1.59 22.04
CA GLY A 176 10.88 -0.65 21.40
C GLY A 176 11.78 0.07 22.41
N GLY A 177 11.96 -0.49 23.61
CA GLY A 177 13.08 -0.11 24.46
C GLY A 177 14.37 -0.46 23.72
N ALA A 178 15.25 0.52 23.58
CA ALA A 178 16.53 0.41 22.90
C ALA A 178 17.22 -0.93 23.21
N MET A 179 17.55 -1.71 22.18
CA MET A 179 18.57 -2.74 22.31
C MET A 179 19.91 -2.00 22.47
N PRO A 180 20.57 -2.01 23.64
CA PRO A 180 21.97 -1.62 23.69
C PRO A 180 22.72 -2.67 22.87
N TYR A 181 23.33 -2.23 21.77
CA TYR A 181 24.24 -3.05 21.00
C TYR A 181 25.34 -3.55 21.94
N GLY A 182 25.34 -4.83 22.32
CA GLY A 182 26.53 -5.46 22.89
C GLY A 182 26.42 -6.36 24.13
N THR A 183 25.26 -6.68 24.71
CA THR A 183 25.22 -7.67 25.81
C THR A 183 24.01 -8.60 25.75
N SER A 184 24.24 -9.82 25.25
CA SER A 184 23.33 -10.97 25.48
C SER A 184 23.67 -11.64 26.82
N PRO A 185 22.76 -11.73 27.80
CA PRO A 185 22.96 -12.49 29.03
C PRO A 185 22.18 -13.82 29.05
N HIS A 186 21.99 -14.48 27.91
CA HIS A 186 21.39 -15.82 27.84
C HIS A 186 22.29 -16.78 27.06
N GLY A 187 23.32 -17.26 27.75
CA GLY A 187 24.22 -18.33 27.32
C GLY A 187 24.24 -19.50 28.30
N VAL A 188 23.12 -19.84 28.93
CA VAL A 188 22.99 -21.10 29.70
C VAL A 188 21.90 -21.96 29.09
N ASN A 189 22.33 -22.97 28.32
CA ASN A 189 21.46 -24.03 27.82
C ASN A 189 21.46 -25.17 28.86
N PRO A 190 20.33 -25.54 29.49
CA PRO A 190 20.28 -26.55 30.55
C PRO A 190 19.93 -27.95 30.02
N HIS A 191 20.52 -28.36 28.89
CA HIS A 191 20.42 -29.73 28.40
C HIS A 191 21.80 -30.24 27.99
N GLY A 192 22.56 -30.63 29.01
CA GLY A 192 23.71 -31.50 28.83
C GLY A 192 23.28 -32.94 28.56
N ALA A 193 24.16 -33.64 27.84
CA ALA A 193 24.19 -35.06 27.51
C ALA A 193 23.43 -35.48 26.24
N ASN A 194 24.17 -35.56 25.13
CA ASN A 194 24.10 -36.74 24.27
C ASN A 194 25.54 -37.21 23.96
N PRO A 195 25.88 -38.49 24.19
CA PRO A 195 27.22 -39.03 24.01
C PRO A 195 27.45 -39.47 22.56
N TYR A 196 28.72 -39.56 22.15
CA TYR A 196 29.25 -40.00 20.84
C TYR A 196 29.50 -38.92 19.78
N GLY A 197 30.80 -38.72 19.47
CA GLY A 197 31.27 -38.47 18.11
C GLY A 197 32.01 -37.14 17.88
N THR A 198 33.29 -37.07 18.23
CA THR A 198 34.22 -36.07 17.67
C THR A 198 34.50 -36.37 16.20
N ASN A 199 34.40 -35.39 15.30
CA ASN A 199 35.12 -35.44 14.02
C ASN A 199 35.58 -34.04 13.54
N PRO A 200 36.87 -33.86 13.14
CA PRO A 200 37.43 -32.61 12.62
C PRO A 200 37.59 -32.61 11.07
N HIS A 201 37.72 -31.42 10.47
CA HIS A 201 37.89 -31.05 9.02
C HIS A 201 36.61 -30.53 8.34
N GLY A 202 36.63 -29.52 7.44
CA GLY A 202 37.71 -28.79 6.78
C GLY A 202 37.13 -27.57 6.03
N LYS A 203 37.96 -26.55 5.76
CA LYS A 203 37.59 -25.31 5.06
C LYS A 203 37.57 -25.52 3.53
N ASN A 204 36.61 -24.86 2.87
CA ASN A 204 36.32 -24.93 1.43
C ASN A 204 37.49 -24.43 0.53
N PRO A 205 37.76 -25.07 -0.63
CA PRO A 205 38.63 -24.55 -1.67
C PRO A 205 37.82 -23.95 -2.81
N HIS A 206 38.08 -22.70 -3.24
CA HIS A 206 37.95 -22.19 -4.62
C HIS A 206 38.23 -20.68 -4.62
N GLU A 207 39.51 -20.30 -4.57
CA GLU A 207 39.98 -19.02 -5.12
C GLU A 207 41.17 -19.31 -6.02
N ALA A 208 40.97 -19.10 -7.32
CA ALA A 208 41.98 -19.30 -8.36
C ALA A 208 42.87 -18.05 -8.46
N ILE A 209 44.19 -18.25 -8.36
CA ILE A 209 45.21 -17.20 -8.54
C ILE A 209 45.69 -17.22 -10.00
N SER A 210 45.73 -16.04 -10.62
CA SER A 210 46.30 -15.80 -11.96
C SER A 210 47.82 -16.04 -12.02
N PRO A 211 48.40 -16.63 -13.09
CA PRO A 211 49.83 -16.87 -13.18
C PRO A 211 50.62 -15.66 -13.73
N ALA A 212 51.81 -15.43 -13.17
CA ALA A 212 52.79 -14.41 -13.55
C ALA A 212 53.74 -14.89 -14.69
N PRO A 213 54.37 -13.97 -15.46
CA PRO A 213 55.19 -14.31 -16.63
C PRO A 213 56.65 -14.69 -16.29
N PRO A 214 57.32 -15.56 -17.07
CA PRO A 214 58.72 -15.92 -16.85
C PRO A 214 59.73 -14.98 -17.56
N SER A 215 60.82 -14.69 -16.85
CA SER A 215 62.00 -13.94 -17.33
C SER A 215 62.90 -14.75 -18.26
N SER A 216 63.57 -14.01 -19.14
CA SER A 216 64.51 -14.37 -20.21
C SER A 216 65.68 -15.30 -19.88
N MET A 217 66.08 -16.14 -20.84
CA MET A 217 67.48 -16.48 -21.12
C MET A 217 67.70 -16.90 -22.60
N SER A 218 68.85 -16.53 -23.13
CA SER A 218 69.12 -16.15 -24.53
C SER A 218 69.43 -17.27 -25.53
N VAL A 219 69.21 -16.85 -26.77
CA VAL A 219 69.56 -17.36 -28.11
C VAL A 219 71.00 -17.86 -28.24
N GLN A 220 71.18 -18.90 -29.07
CA GLN A 220 72.42 -19.21 -29.79
C GLN A 220 72.25 -18.83 -31.25
#